data_AF-A0AAW2R110-F1
#
_entry.id   AF-A0AAW2R110-F1
#
_cell.length_a   1.000
_cell.length_b   1.000
_cell.length_c   1.000
_cell.angle_alpha   90.00
_cell.angle_beta   90.00
_cell.angle_gamma   90.00
#
_symmetry.space_group_name_H-M   'P 1'
#
loop_
_entity.id
_entity.type
_entity.pdbx_description
1 polymer ?
#
loop_
_entity_poly.entity_id
_entity_poly.type
_entity_poly.pdbx_seq_one_letter_code
_entity_poly.pdbx_strand_id
1 'polypeptide(L)'
;MILETNKFNGTNYNDWLRNLRIVLDFENQTYVLDKPLPVTLLEGSTSDERVTFERWQEDNRKVRSVVLASMTNDIQKQYNRHDDVALIMLCMKEVYAVTDRHIRYAATKAFFGTKMTEGSSVREHGIKMLFPCGKTRGSSSWA
;
A
#
# COMPACT_ATOMS: atom_id res chain seq x y z
N MET A 1 8.40 11.35 12.79
CA MET A 1 7.81 11.41 11.44
C MET A 1 6.91 10.20 11.25
N ILE A 2 5.71 10.34 10.66
CA ILE A 2 4.70 9.27 10.53
C ILE A 2 5.21 8.00 9.80
N LEU A 3 6.21 8.18 8.93
CA LEU A 3 6.88 7.10 8.20
C LEU A 3 7.86 6.29 9.05
N GLU A 4 8.47 6.87 10.09
CA GLU A 4 9.35 6.13 11.00
C GLU A 4 8.56 5.17 11.90
N THR A 5 7.35 5.57 12.30
CA THR A 5 6.45 4.74 13.11
C THR A 5 5.70 3.71 12.29
N ASN A 6 5.52 3.95 10.98
CA ASN A 6 4.80 3.08 10.07
C ASN A 6 5.67 2.68 8.88
N LYS A 7 6.86 2.14 9.16
CA LYS A 7 7.75 1.63 8.10
C LYS A 7 7.05 0.56 7.30
N PHE A 8 7.28 0.56 6.00
CA PHE A 8 6.80 -0.49 5.12
C PHE A 8 7.50 -1.81 5.46
N ASN A 9 6.71 -2.83 5.78
CA ASN A 9 7.19 -4.15 6.21
C ASN A 9 6.65 -5.30 5.35
N GLY A 10 6.10 -4.99 4.17
CA GLY A 10 5.54 -5.98 3.24
C GLY A 10 4.06 -6.31 3.47
N THR A 11 3.50 -6.01 4.65
CA THR A 11 2.09 -6.33 4.98
C THR A 11 1.17 -5.11 5.02
N ASN A 12 1.74 -3.92 5.19
CA ASN A 12 1.02 -2.67 5.45
C ASN A 12 1.02 -1.71 4.24
N TYR A 13 1.03 -2.23 3.01
CA TYR A 13 1.22 -1.43 1.79
C TYR A 13 0.26 -0.24 1.68
N ASN A 14 -1.05 -0.45 1.88
CA ASN A 14 -2.05 0.60 1.73
C ASN A 14 -1.91 1.71 2.80
N ASP A 15 -1.62 1.34 4.05
CA ASP A 15 -1.42 2.30 5.13
C ASP A 15 -0.13 3.08 4.97
N TRP A 16 0.96 2.38 4.61
CA TRP A 16 2.24 3.01 4.29
C TRP A 16 2.11 3.97 3.11
N LEU A 17 1.46 3.56 2.01
CA LEU A 17 1.24 4.40 0.83
C LEU A 17 0.43 5.66 1.17
N ARG A 18 -0.59 5.55 2.03
CA ARG A 18 -1.35 6.70 2.52
C ARG A 18 -0.46 7.67 3.28
N ASN A 19 0.36 7.17 4.21
CA ASN A 19 1.28 7.99 5.00
C ASN A 19 2.37 8.64 4.13
N LEU A 20 2.89 7.91 3.14
CA LEU A 20 3.86 8.42 2.18
C LEU A 20 3.28 9.59 1.39
N ARG A 21 2.07 9.42 0.83
CA ARG A 21 1.40 10.50 0.09
C ARG A 21 1.20 11.75 0.94
N ILE A 22 0.84 11.62 2.21
CA ILE A 22 0.70 12.79 3.13
C ILE A 22 2.02 13.54 3.27
N VAL A 23 3.15 12.83 3.44
CA VAL A 23 4.48 13.45 3.56
C VAL A 23 4.89 14.13 2.27
N LEU A 24 4.65 13.51 1.12
CA LEU A 24 5.03 14.07 -0.19
C LEU A 24 4.12 15.22 -0.63
N ASP A 25 2.86 15.21 -0.21
CA ASP A 25 1.91 16.29 -0.50
C ASP A 25 2.33 17.58 0.21
N PHE A 26 2.86 17.46 1.44
CA PHE A 26 3.46 18.59 2.15
C PHE A 26 4.61 19.25 1.38
N GLU A 27 5.38 18.47 0.61
CA GLU A 27 6.49 18.97 -0.24
C GLU A 27 6.07 19.23 -1.70
N ASN A 28 4.79 19.07 -2.07
CA ASN A 28 4.29 19.16 -3.45
C ASN A 28 4.97 18.17 -4.43
N GLN A 29 5.40 17.00 -3.97
CA GLN A 29 6.17 16.02 -4.74
C GLN A 29 5.39 14.74 -5.07
N THR A 30 4.11 14.65 -4.70
CA THR A 30 3.28 13.45 -4.92
C THR A 30 3.25 13.00 -6.38
N TYR A 31 3.37 13.94 -7.33
CA TYR A 31 3.36 13.64 -8.77
C TYR A 31 4.49 12.71 -9.22
N VAL A 32 5.59 12.61 -8.47
CA VAL A 32 6.74 11.74 -8.77
C VAL A 32 6.38 10.26 -8.62
N LEU A 33 5.38 9.92 -7.79
CA LEU A 33 4.98 8.53 -7.59
C LEU A 33 4.29 7.92 -8.82
N ASP A 34 3.55 8.74 -9.56
CA ASP A 34 2.66 8.27 -10.63
C ASP A 34 3.21 8.57 -12.04
N LYS A 35 4.14 9.54 -12.16
CA LYS A 35 4.71 9.94 -13.44
C LYS A 35 6.10 9.34 -13.60
N PRO A 36 6.36 8.55 -14.66
CA PRO A 36 7.70 8.07 -14.95
C PRO A 36 8.63 9.24 -15.30
N LEU A 37 9.94 8.97 -15.25
CA LEU A 37 10.98 9.89 -15.71
C LEU A 37 10.59 10.48 -17.08
N PRO A 38 10.54 11.81 -17.25
CA PRO A 38 10.39 12.40 -18.57
C PRO A 38 11.54 11.91 -19.46
N VAL A 39 11.22 11.48 -20.67
CA VAL A 39 12.25 11.04 -21.63
C VAL A 39 13.18 12.23 -21.92
N THR A 40 14.47 11.92 -21.92
CA THR A 40 15.63 12.82 -22.01
C THR A 40 15.41 14.04 -22.91
N LEU A 41 15.83 15.21 -22.43
CA LEU A 41 15.89 16.46 -23.21
C LEU A 41 16.63 16.22 -24.54
N LEU A 42 16.01 16.64 -25.64
CA LEU A 42 16.61 16.57 -26.98
C LEU A 42 17.54 17.76 -27.20
N GLU A 43 18.43 17.62 -28.19
CA GLU A 43 19.32 18.68 -28.68
C GLU A 43 18.48 19.73 -29.44
N GLY A 44 17.75 20.54 -28.68
CA GLY A 44 16.72 21.46 -29.18
C GLY A 44 15.71 21.86 -28.11
N SER A 45 15.69 21.17 -26.96
CA SER A 45 14.83 21.54 -25.84
C SER A 45 15.11 22.96 -25.35
N THR A 46 14.01 23.68 -25.14
CA THR A 46 13.98 25.05 -24.65
C THR A 46 14.58 25.15 -23.24
N SER A 47 14.99 26.35 -22.83
CA SER A 47 15.49 26.60 -21.47
C SER A 47 14.48 26.15 -20.41
N ASP A 48 13.19 26.40 -20.61
CA ASP A 48 12.14 26.06 -19.65
C ASP A 48 11.93 24.55 -19.50
N GLU A 49 12.02 23.80 -20.59
CA GLU A 49 11.98 22.34 -20.56
C GLU A 49 13.17 21.76 -19.78
N ARG A 50 14.36 22.34 -19.96
CA ARG A 50 15.57 21.92 -19.24
C ARG A 50 15.42 22.13 -17.74
N VAL A 51 14.99 23.32 -17.33
CA VAL A 51 14.73 23.65 -15.91
C VAL A 51 13.68 22.72 -15.30
N THR A 52 12.61 22.43 -16.05
CA THR A 52 11.55 21.53 -15.59
C THR A 52 12.06 20.11 -15.38
N PHE A 53 12.90 19.61 -16.31
CA PHE A 53 13.50 18.28 -16.21
C PHE A 53 14.49 18.16 -15.05
N GLU A 54 15.35 19.16 -14.84
CA GLU A 54 16.29 19.20 -13.72
C GLU A 54 15.56 19.21 -12.36
N ARG A 55 14.51 20.03 -12.26
CA ARG A 55 13.65 20.05 -11.08
C ARG A 55 13.00 18.68 -10.83
N TRP A 56 12.47 18.06 -11.88
CA TRP A 56 11.89 16.74 -11.78
C TRP A 56 12.90 15.71 -11.27
N GLN A 57 14.14 15.71 -11.77
CA GLN A 57 15.18 14.80 -11.30
C GLN A 57 15.53 14.99 -9.84
N GLU A 58 15.60 16.23 -9.38
CA GLU A 58 15.87 16.54 -7.97
C GLU A 58 14.73 16.04 -7.08
N ASP A 59 13.48 16.30 -7.47
CA ASP A 59 12.31 15.81 -6.73
C ASP A 59 12.26 14.27 -6.74
N ASN A 60 12.62 13.62 -7.85
CA ASN A 60 12.77 12.16 -7.89
C ASN A 60 13.83 11.63 -6.91
N ARG A 61 15.00 12.27 -6.83
CA ARG A 61 16.05 11.87 -5.86
C ARG A 61 15.59 12.02 -4.40
N LYS A 62 14.88 13.10 -4.08
CA LYS A 62 14.33 13.34 -2.74
C LYS A 62 13.28 12.30 -2.38
N VAL A 63 12.28 12.12 -3.25
CA VAL A 63 11.20 11.16 -3.04
C VAL A 63 11.75 9.75 -2.91
N ARG A 64 12.70 9.36 -3.76
CA ARG A 64 13.39 8.06 -3.66
C ARG A 64 14.02 7.86 -2.28
N SER A 65 14.68 8.87 -1.75
CA SER A 65 15.31 8.81 -0.44
C SER A 65 14.26 8.62 0.66
N VAL A 66 13.13 9.32 0.60
CA VAL A 66 12.00 9.16 1.53
C VAL A 66 11.39 7.77 1.43
N VAL A 67 11.11 7.29 0.21
CA VAL A 67 10.57 5.96 -0.06
C VAL A 67 11.47 4.89 0.57
N LEU A 68 12.77 4.90 0.27
CA LEU A 68 13.72 3.92 0.79
C LEU A 68 13.91 4.02 2.32
N ALA A 69 13.97 5.22 2.89
CA ALA A 69 14.12 5.41 4.33
C ALA A 69 12.89 4.94 5.12
N SER A 70 11.72 4.98 4.49
CA SER A 70 10.45 4.56 5.08
C SER A 70 10.20 3.04 5.04
N MET A 71 11.18 2.24 4.63
CA MET A 71 11.09 0.78 4.55
C MET A 71 11.90 0.10 5.64
N THR A 72 11.60 -1.18 5.91
CA THR A 72 12.52 -2.05 6.64
C THR A 72 13.77 -2.36 5.81
N ASN A 73 14.90 -2.62 6.48
CA ASN A 73 16.20 -2.79 5.84
C ASN A 73 16.23 -3.91 4.77
N ASP A 74 15.47 -4.98 4.98
CA ASP A 74 15.37 -6.13 4.07
C ASP A 74 14.64 -5.77 2.76
N ILE A 75 13.59 -4.95 2.82
CA ILE A 75 12.85 -4.48 1.65
C ILE A 75 13.64 -3.36 0.96
N GLN A 76 14.21 -2.42 1.73
CA GLN A 76 15.02 -1.34 1.21
C GLN A 76 16.16 -1.85 0.32
N LYS A 77 16.85 -2.94 0.71
CA LYS A 77 17.93 -3.56 -0.07
C LYS A 77 17.48 -4.08 -1.43
N GLN A 78 16.20 -4.43 -1.59
CA GLN A 78 15.66 -4.91 -2.86
C GLN A 78 15.49 -3.76 -3.86
N TYR A 79 15.12 -2.58 -3.38
CA TYR A 79 14.80 -1.43 -4.23
C TYR A 79 15.90 -0.38 -4.34
N ASN A 80 16.97 -0.46 -3.53
CA ASN A 80 18.02 0.57 -3.47
C ASN A 80 18.87 0.77 -4.73
N ARG A 81 18.73 -0.10 -5.75
CA ARG A 81 19.44 0.02 -7.04
C ARG A 81 18.60 0.70 -8.13
N HIS A 82 17.30 0.89 -7.89
CA HIS A 82 16.43 1.55 -8.85
C HIS A 82 16.48 3.06 -8.62
N ASP A 83 16.59 3.84 -9.69
CA ASP A 83 16.63 5.31 -9.62
C ASP A 83 15.27 5.94 -9.90
N ASP A 84 14.41 5.26 -10.67
CA ASP A 84 13.07 5.70 -10.99
C ASP A 84 12.07 5.30 -9.90
N VAL A 85 11.53 6.29 -9.19
CA VAL A 85 10.53 6.08 -8.14
C VAL A 85 9.26 5.46 -8.72
N ALA A 86 8.82 5.87 -9.90
CA ALA A 86 7.60 5.34 -10.50
C ALA A 86 7.72 3.84 -10.76
N LEU A 87 8.90 3.39 -11.20
CA LEU A 87 9.21 1.97 -11.38
C LEU A 87 9.20 1.20 -10.04
N ILE A 88 9.82 1.75 -8.99
CA ILE A 88 9.79 1.16 -7.65
C ILE A 88 8.34 0.99 -7.19
N MET A 89 7.54 2.05 -7.29
CA MET A 89 6.14 2.05 -6.86
C MET A 89 5.30 1.05 -7.66
N LEU A 90 5.54 0.92 -8.97
CA LEU A 90 4.89 -0.06 -9.84
C LEU A 90 5.20 -1.49 -9.38
N CYS A 91 6.48 -1.84 -9.24
CA CYS A 91 6.89 -3.18 -8.79
C CYS A 91 6.33 -3.51 -7.40
N MET A 92 6.38 -2.56 -6.47
CA MET A 92 5.82 -2.75 -5.14
C MET A 92 4.31 -2.97 -5.17
N LYS A 93 3.58 -2.23 -6.03
CA LYS A 93 2.13 -2.40 -6.18
C LYS A 93 1.79 -3.80 -6.66
N GLU A 94 2.52 -4.33 -7.63
CA GLU A 94 2.30 -5.68 -8.17
C GLU A 94 2.49 -6.76 -7.10
N VAL A 95 3.52 -6.61 -6.26
CA VAL A 95 3.86 -7.61 -5.23
C VAL A 95 2.98 -7.47 -3.99
N TYR A 96 2.74 -6.25 -3.51
CA TYR A 96 2.21 -6.00 -2.16
C TYR A 96 0.81 -5.40 -2.12
N ALA A 97 0.36 -4.72 -3.18
CA ALA A 97 -1.04 -4.27 -3.23
C ALA A 97 -2.00 -5.46 -3.43
N VAL A 98 -1.49 -6.60 -3.92
CA VAL A 98 -2.25 -7.83 -4.14
C VAL A 98 -2.07 -8.79 -2.96
N THR A 99 -2.73 -8.49 -1.85
CA THR A 99 -3.19 -9.50 -0.89
C THR A 99 -4.68 -9.40 -0.58
N ASP A 100 -5.39 -8.48 -1.25
CA ASP A 100 -6.81 -8.31 -1.03
C ASP A 100 -7.63 -9.25 -1.94
N ARG A 101 -7.09 -9.79 -3.04
CA ARG A 101 -7.87 -10.72 -3.88
C ARG A 101 -8.11 -12.07 -3.20
N HIS A 102 -7.08 -12.70 -2.61
CA HIS A 102 -7.26 -13.99 -1.94
C HIS A 102 -7.88 -13.83 -0.55
N ILE A 103 -7.59 -12.75 0.18
CA ILE A 103 -8.23 -12.46 1.48
C ILE A 103 -9.68 -12.03 1.27
N ARG A 104 -10.02 -11.15 0.31
CA ARG A 104 -11.43 -10.87 -0.05
C ARG A 104 -12.08 -12.10 -0.63
N TYR A 105 -11.44 -12.84 -1.54
CA TYR A 105 -12.05 -14.06 -2.07
C TYR A 105 -12.31 -15.07 -0.96
N ALA A 106 -11.39 -15.25 0.00
CA ALA A 106 -11.60 -16.11 1.16
C ALA A 106 -12.69 -15.58 2.09
N ALA A 107 -12.71 -14.28 2.40
CA ALA A 107 -13.74 -13.64 3.24
C ALA A 107 -15.12 -13.68 2.56
N THR A 108 -15.20 -13.35 1.28
CA THR A 108 -16.40 -13.41 0.44
C THR A 108 -16.86 -14.86 0.27
N LYS A 109 -15.95 -15.81 0.03
CA LYS A 109 -16.27 -17.25 -0.05
C LYS A 109 -16.73 -17.80 1.30
N ALA A 110 -16.14 -17.36 2.42
CA ALA A 110 -16.59 -17.73 3.76
C ALA A 110 -17.98 -17.15 4.04
N PHE A 111 -18.23 -15.89 3.66
CA PHE A 111 -19.51 -15.21 3.80
C PHE A 111 -20.63 -15.84 2.94
N PHE A 112 -20.36 -16.13 1.67
CA PHE A 112 -21.33 -16.84 0.81
C PHE A 112 -21.40 -18.34 1.10
N GLY A 113 -20.38 -18.92 1.72
CA GLY A 113 -20.30 -20.33 2.08
C GLY A 113 -20.99 -20.70 3.39
N THR A 114 -21.26 -19.72 4.27
CA THR A 114 -22.10 -19.93 5.46
C THR A 114 -23.56 -20.11 5.05
N LYS A 115 -23.94 -21.34 4.70
CA LYS A 115 -25.34 -21.71 4.52
C LYS A 115 -26.02 -21.83 5.88
N MET A 116 -27.24 -21.31 5.99
CA MET A 116 -28.10 -21.52 7.15
C MET A 116 -28.50 -23.00 7.20
N THR A 117 -28.25 -23.68 8.32
CA THR A 117 -28.64 -25.09 8.49
C THR A 117 -30.15 -25.18 8.69
N GLU A 118 -30.80 -26.17 8.10
CA GLU A 118 -32.24 -26.37 8.20
C GLU A 118 -32.66 -26.54 9.67
N GLY A 119 -33.64 -25.74 10.12
CA GLY A 119 -34.05 -25.68 11.53
C GLY A 119 -33.27 -24.70 12.43
N SER A 120 -32.26 -24.00 11.92
CA SER A 120 -31.53 -22.97 12.70
C SER A 120 -32.22 -21.60 12.73
N SER A 121 -32.04 -20.87 13.84
CA SER A 121 -32.62 -19.54 14.03
C SER A 121 -31.98 -18.51 13.08
N VAL A 122 -32.82 -17.84 12.30
CA VAL A 122 -32.43 -16.77 11.37
C VAL A 122 -31.66 -15.64 12.08
N ARG A 123 -32.04 -15.35 13.34
CA ARG A 123 -31.40 -14.30 14.16
C ARG A 123 -29.96 -14.67 14.52
N GLU A 124 -29.72 -15.92 14.93
CA GLU A 124 -28.38 -16.40 15.29
C GLU A 124 -27.46 -16.46 14.07
N HIS A 125 -28.01 -16.88 12.92
CA HIS A 125 -27.30 -16.85 11.65
C HIS A 125 -26.92 -15.41 11.23
N GLY A 126 -27.84 -14.45 11.39
CA GLY A 126 -27.58 -13.03 11.12
C GLY A 126 -26.45 -12.44 11.95
N ILE A 127 -26.38 -12.78 13.25
CA ILE A 127 -25.28 -12.34 14.13
C ILE A 127 -23.94 -12.95 13.69
N LYS A 128 -23.94 -14.22 13.28
CA LYS A 128 -22.74 -14.92 12.78
C LYS A 128 -22.22 -14.36 11.45
N MET A 129 -23.11 -13.84 10.60
CA MET A 129 -22.74 -13.18 9.34
C MET A 129 -22.16 -11.77 9.55
N LEU A 130 -22.60 -11.04 10.59
CA LEU A 130 -22.12 -9.69 10.88
C LEU A 130 -20.72 -9.66 11.51
N PHE A 131 -20.29 -10.75 12.15
CA PHE A 131 -18.98 -10.86 12.79
C PHE A 131 -18.27 -12.18 12.41
N PRO A 132 -17.58 -12.24 11.24
CA PRO A 132 -17.06 -13.50 10.70
C PRO A 132 -15.90 -14.13 11.48
N CYS A 133 -15.32 -13.44 12.47
CA CYS A 133 -14.48 -14.06 13.48
C CYS A 133 -14.37 -13.16 14.71
N GLY A 134 -15.10 -13.49 15.77
CA GLY A 134 -14.87 -12.99 17.12
C GLY A 134 -15.00 -14.16 18.07
N LYS A 135 -13.87 -14.67 18.60
CA LYS A 135 -13.86 -15.59 19.75
C LYS A 135 -14.70 -14.97 20.87
N THR A 136 -15.87 -15.54 21.17
CA THR A 136 -16.54 -15.27 22.44
C THR A 136 -15.86 -16.09 23.52
N ARG A 137 -15.08 -15.38 24.33
CA ARG A 137 -14.44 -15.84 25.56
C ARG A 137 -15.50 -15.81 26.67
N GLY A 138 -15.70 -16.94 27.38
CA GLY A 138 -16.61 -17.11 28.54
C GLY A 138 -18.02 -17.57 28.13
N SER A 139 -18.64 -18.59 28.72
CA SER A 139 -18.64 -18.93 30.16
C SER A 139 -18.80 -20.43 30.41
N SER A 140 -18.06 -20.89 31.41
CA SER A 140 -18.26 -22.11 32.19
C SER A 140 -19.64 -22.17 32.87
N SER A 141 -20.24 -23.36 32.93
CA SER A 141 -20.73 -23.92 34.20
C SER A 141 -20.93 -25.43 34.06
N TRP A 142 -20.29 -26.17 34.95
CA TRP A 142 -20.73 -27.50 35.35
C TRP A 142 -22.04 -27.36 36.13
N ALA A 143 -23.05 -28.15 35.76
CA ALA A 143 -24.10 -28.73 36.62
C ALA A 143 -25.01 -29.56 35.70
#